data_AF-A0A4P7Y3K8-F1
#
_entry.id   AF-A0A4P7Y3K8-F1
#
_cell.length_a   1.000
_cell.length_b   1.000
_cell.length_c   1.000
_cell.angle_alpha   90.00
_cell.angle_beta   90.00
_cell.angle_gamma   90.00
#
_symmetry.space_group_name_H-M   'P 1'
#
loop_
_entity.id
_entity.type
_entity.pdbx_description
1 polymer ?
#
loop_
_entity_poly.entity_id
_entity_poly.type
_entity_poly.pdbx_seq_one_letter_code
_entity_poly.pdbx_strand_id
1 'polypeptide(L)'
;MDRELVLAMVVLGLGSITPASAAPISATLKKADTREFPGLPIGTFVALPQVVLSATRDDNIYAQRADETEDTIFTLSPSLLLQSDWERHELSVDLGADLDRYQDADSEDVEDFWLGLDGTRELTEQTQVFGGVRHTRDHEDRYVPGAAGPELQREPTRYEHDEAYLGVPARSAACVLRQRRLLQRSHPRRRSHRQC
;
A
#
# COMPACT_ATOMS: atom_id res chain seq x y z
N MET A 1 13.89 -14.62 -18.48
CA MET A 1 13.21 -13.77 -17.49
C MET A 1 14.31 -13.27 -16.58
N ASP A 2 15.17 -12.44 -17.15
CA ASP A 2 16.36 -11.96 -16.44
C ASP A 2 16.06 -10.50 -16.07
N ARG A 3 15.46 -10.32 -14.88
CA ARG A 3 15.27 -9.00 -14.30
C ARG A 3 16.64 -8.47 -13.89
N GLU A 4 17.31 -7.71 -14.76
CA GLU A 4 18.50 -6.97 -14.35
C GLU A 4 18.05 -5.82 -13.44
N LEU A 5 18.10 -6.08 -12.14
CA LEU A 5 17.71 -5.14 -11.10
C LEU A 5 18.81 -4.06 -10.96
N VAL A 6 18.76 -3.01 -11.78
CA VAL A 6 19.61 -1.82 -11.56
C VAL A 6 18.97 -0.98 -10.46
N LEU A 7 19.09 -1.46 -9.22
CA LEU A 7 18.49 -0.81 -8.05
C LEU A 7 19.32 0.41 -7.63
N ALA A 8 18.98 1.59 -8.17
CA ALA A 8 19.36 2.85 -7.54
C ALA A 8 18.30 3.20 -6.48
N MET A 9 18.37 2.56 -5.31
CA MET A 9 17.47 2.86 -4.19
C MET A 9 17.99 4.11 -3.47
N VAL A 10 17.38 5.26 -3.74
CA VAL A 10 17.58 6.44 -2.88
C VAL A 10 16.46 6.41 -1.85
N VAL A 11 16.76 5.83 -0.69
CA VAL A 11 15.89 5.91 0.49
C VAL A 11 16.21 7.23 1.17
N LEU A 12 15.37 8.25 0.95
CA LEU A 12 15.31 9.43 1.80
C LEU A 12 14.19 9.18 2.81
N GLY A 13 14.47 8.27 3.71
CA GLY A 13 13.54 7.79 4.72
C GLY A 13 14.30 7.09 5.82
N LEU A 14 13.96 7.41 7.06
CA LEU A 14 14.60 6.82 8.22
C LEU A 14 13.89 5.51 8.55
N GLY A 15 14.33 4.42 7.89
CA GLY A 15 13.98 3.06 8.25
C GLY A 15 13.29 2.27 7.13
N SER A 16 13.69 1.01 7.00
CA SER A 16 13.09 0.00 6.13
C SER A 16 11.93 -0.69 6.87
N ILE A 17 10.75 -0.71 6.26
CA ILE A 17 9.63 -1.53 6.74
C ILE A 17 9.56 -2.78 5.86
N THR A 18 9.77 -3.95 6.45
CA THR A 18 9.55 -5.23 5.79
C THR A 18 8.05 -5.41 5.54
N PRO A 19 7.58 -5.81 4.34
CA PRO A 19 6.17 -6.10 4.13
C PRO A 19 5.76 -7.30 4.99
N ALA A 20 4.93 -7.06 5.99
CA ALA A 20 4.41 -8.09 6.87
C ALA A 20 3.22 -8.77 6.19
N SER A 21 3.43 -10.03 5.79
CA SER A 21 2.36 -10.98 5.47
C SER A 21 1.30 -10.98 6.58
N ALA A 22 0.04 -10.96 6.18
CA ALA A 22 -1.13 -10.95 7.05
C ALA A 22 -1.06 -12.05 8.13
N ALA A 23 -0.91 -11.62 9.40
CA ALA A 23 -1.07 -12.44 10.59
C ALA A 23 -1.96 -11.69 11.61
N PRO A 24 -2.75 -12.40 12.43
CA PRO A 24 -3.74 -11.76 13.30
C PRO A 24 -3.04 -11.05 14.47
N ILE A 25 -3.18 -9.73 14.53
CA ILE A 25 -2.65 -8.93 15.65
C ILE A 25 -3.64 -8.97 16.81
N SER A 26 -3.36 -9.84 17.77
CA SER A 26 -3.79 -9.70 19.16
C SER A 26 -2.58 -9.91 20.03
N ALA A 27 -1.88 -8.84 20.34
CA ALA A 27 -1.02 -8.72 21.52
C ALA A 27 -0.71 -7.24 21.74
N THR A 28 -1.35 -6.64 22.74
CA THR A 28 -0.95 -5.38 23.35
C THR A 28 0.40 -5.60 24.03
N LEU A 29 1.48 -5.60 23.24
CA LEU A 29 2.81 -5.32 23.72
C LEU A 29 3.13 -3.95 23.16
N LYS A 30 3.34 -2.98 24.04
CA LYS A 30 4.00 -1.72 23.69
C LYS A 30 5.30 -2.15 23.00
N LYS A 31 5.31 -2.15 21.66
CA LYS A 31 6.37 -2.75 20.86
C LYS A 31 7.65 -2.07 21.34
N ALA A 32 8.57 -2.84 21.93
CA ALA A 32 9.86 -2.31 22.33
C ALA A 32 10.41 -1.63 21.08
N ASP A 33 10.63 -0.32 21.19
CA ASP A 33 10.92 0.48 20.02
C ASP A 33 12.36 0.21 19.58
N THR A 34 12.55 -0.81 18.75
CA THR A 34 13.84 -1.18 18.16
C THR A 34 14.19 -0.31 16.96
N ARG A 35 13.47 0.79 16.72
CA ARG A 35 13.81 1.69 15.61
C ARG A 35 15.12 2.40 15.93
N GLU A 36 16.01 2.41 14.95
CA GLU A 36 17.26 3.19 15.03
C GLU A 36 16.97 4.70 15.10
N PHE A 37 15.79 5.13 14.63
CA PHE A 37 15.33 6.51 14.69
C PHE A 37 13.99 6.63 15.43
N PRO A 38 13.89 7.56 16.40
CA PRO A 38 12.69 7.73 17.23
C PRO A 38 11.50 8.40 16.51
N GLY A 39 11.67 8.84 15.26
CA GLY A 39 10.66 9.59 14.50
C GLY A 39 10.62 11.09 14.82
N LEU A 40 9.73 11.82 14.15
CA LEU A 40 9.54 13.27 14.28
C LEU A 40 8.35 13.56 15.20
N PRO A 41 8.54 14.15 16.39
CA PRO A 41 7.41 14.51 17.24
C PRO A 41 6.62 15.67 16.61
N ILE A 42 5.32 15.44 16.42
CA ILE A 42 4.35 16.41 15.91
C ILE A 42 3.12 16.46 16.83
N GLY A 43 3.15 17.38 17.80
CA GLY A 43 2.09 17.47 18.81
C GLY A 43 2.07 16.22 19.68
N THR A 44 0.95 15.49 19.69
CA THR A 44 0.80 14.23 20.44
C THR A 44 1.05 12.99 19.59
N PHE A 45 1.70 13.15 18.44
CA PHE A 45 2.03 12.07 17.52
C PHE A 45 3.53 12.06 17.24
N VAL A 46 4.01 10.89 16.83
CA VAL A 46 5.32 10.68 16.23
C VAL A 46 5.08 10.37 14.75
N ALA A 47 5.66 11.19 13.88
CA ALA A 47 5.63 11.03 12.43
C ALA A 47 6.87 10.28 11.93
N LEU A 48 6.64 9.33 11.02
CA LEU A 48 7.66 8.49 10.42
C LEU A 48 7.50 8.60 8.90
N PRO A 49 8.04 9.66 8.28
CA PRO A 49 8.02 9.81 6.84
C PRO A 49 9.09 8.92 6.19
N GLN A 50 8.75 8.37 5.04
CA GLN A 50 9.67 7.63 4.19
C GLN A 50 9.42 7.98 2.74
N VAL A 51 10.48 8.15 1.96
CA VAL A 51 10.42 8.24 0.50
C VAL A 51 11.41 7.25 -0.09
N VAL A 52 10.91 6.37 -0.94
CA VAL A 52 11.74 5.47 -1.74
C VAL A 52 11.60 5.88 -3.21
N LEU A 53 12.74 6.07 -3.86
CA LEU A 53 12.81 6.16 -5.32
C LEU A 53 13.59 4.95 -5.83
N SER A 54 13.06 4.25 -6.81
CA SER A 54 13.73 3.16 -7.50
C SER A 54 13.57 3.26 -9.02
N ALA A 55 14.48 2.58 -9.72
CA ALA A 55 14.39 2.32 -11.14
C ALA A 55 14.52 0.81 -11.35
N THR A 56 13.68 0.23 -12.20
CA THR A 56 13.67 -1.19 -12.51
C THR A 56 13.68 -1.36 -14.01
N ARG A 57 14.62 -2.13 -14.55
CA ARG A 57 14.60 -2.57 -15.94
C ARG A 57 13.90 -3.92 -16.02
N ASP A 58 12.93 -4.02 -16.92
CA ASP A 58 12.20 -5.25 -17.20
C ASP A 58 12.35 -5.57 -18.69
N ASP A 59 12.82 -6.77 -19.01
CA ASP A 59 13.07 -7.24 -20.38
C ASP A 59 11.76 -7.60 -21.11
N ASN A 60 10.66 -7.78 -20.37
CA ASN A 60 9.40 -8.26 -20.92
C ASN A 60 8.20 -7.81 -20.06
N ILE A 61 7.85 -6.53 -20.14
CA ILE A 61 6.78 -5.90 -19.34
C ILE A 61 5.37 -6.51 -19.56
N TYR A 62 5.18 -7.25 -20.65
CA TYR A 62 3.91 -7.91 -20.99
C TYR A 62 3.92 -9.42 -20.78
N ALA A 63 5.01 -9.98 -20.25
CA ALA A 63 5.17 -11.41 -20.04
C ALA A 63 4.85 -12.27 -21.28
N GLN A 64 5.17 -11.77 -22.48
CA GLN A 64 4.88 -12.43 -23.75
C GLN A 64 5.97 -13.46 -24.09
N ARG A 65 5.61 -14.56 -24.75
CA ARG A 65 6.59 -15.61 -25.11
C ARG A 65 7.45 -15.29 -26.34
N ALA A 66 7.02 -14.33 -27.14
CA ALA A 66 7.67 -13.84 -28.35
C ALA A 66 7.38 -12.34 -28.44
N ASP A 67 8.18 -11.61 -29.22
CA ASP A 67 8.07 -10.16 -29.37
C ASP A 67 8.12 -9.42 -28.02
N GLU A 68 9.09 -9.78 -27.18
CA GLU A 68 9.30 -9.20 -25.86
C GLU A 68 9.48 -7.68 -25.96
N THR A 69 8.89 -6.96 -25.00
CA THR A 69 8.97 -5.50 -24.90
C THR A 69 9.73 -5.16 -23.63
N GLU A 70 10.90 -4.55 -23.76
CA GLU A 70 11.66 -4.04 -22.62
C GLU A 70 11.18 -2.64 -22.23
N ASP A 71 11.30 -2.29 -20.94
CA ASP A 71 11.09 -0.93 -20.45
C ASP A 71 11.91 -0.69 -19.16
N THR A 72 12.09 0.58 -18.82
CA THR A 72 12.60 1.02 -17.52
C THR A 72 11.50 1.75 -16.75
N ILE A 73 11.15 1.19 -15.60
CA ILE A 73 10.10 1.68 -14.71
C ILE A 73 10.74 2.51 -13.60
N PHE A 74 10.26 3.73 -13.39
CA PHE A 74 10.61 4.56 -12.24
C PHE A 74 9.48 4.52 -11.23
N THR A 75 9.79 4.14 -9.99
CA THR A 75 8.81 4.05 -8.91
C THR A 75 9.15 5.05 -7.81
N LEU A 76 8.21 5.93 -7.51
CA LEU A 76 8.26 6.83 -6.35
C LEU A 76 7.24 6.38 -5.31
N SER A 77 7.73 5.95 -4.15
CA SER A 77 6.92 5.44 -3.03
C SER A 77 7.06 6.33 -1.79
N PRO A 78 6.29 7.42 -1.68
CA PRO A 78 6.21 8.21 -0.46
C PRO A 78 5.22 7.56 0.52
N SER A 79 5.60 7.50 1.79
CA SER A 79 4.72 7.05 2.87
C SER A 79 4.91 7.86 4.15
N LEU A 80 3.86 7.89 4.96
CA LEU A 80 3.84 8.54 6.26
C LEU A 80 3.04 7.69 7.23
N LEU A 81 3.69 7.33 8.34
CA LEU A 81 3.04 6.73 9.50
C LEU A 81 3.01 7.73 10.64
N LEU A 82 1.82 8.00 11.17
CA LEU A 82 1.60 8.79 12.38
C LEU A 82 1.19 7.84 13.50
N GLN A 83 1.88 7.91 14.64
CA GLN A 83 1.56 7.11 15.83
C GLN A 83 1.34 8.02 17.02
N SER A 84 0.24 7.84 17.74
CA SER A 84 -0.04 8.61 18.97
C SER A 84 0.98 8.28 20.06
N ASP A 85 1.44 9.30 20.79
CA ASP A 85 2.30 9.15 21.98
C ASP A 85 1.47 9.18 23.28
N TRP A 86 0.31 8.53 23.27
CA TRP A 86 -0.61 8.52 24.41
C TRP A 86 -0.35 7.31 25.32
N GLU A 87 -0.53 7.49 26.63
CA GLU A 87 -0.24 6.43 27.61
C GLU A 87 -1.30 5.31 27.65
N ARG A 88 -2.55 5.62 27.31
CA ARG A 88 -3.72 4.75 27.58
C ARG A 88 -4.47 4.27 26.33
N HIS A 89 -4.40 5.02 25.25
CA HIS A 89 -5.10 4.71 24.01
C HIS A 89 -4.10 4.80 22.86
N GLU A 90 -4.30 4.02 21.81
CA GLU A 90 -3.42 4.03 20.66
C GLU A 90 -4.24 4.46 19.45
N LEU A 91 -3.68 5.34 18.64
CA LEU A 91 -4.19 5.72 17.34
C LEU A 91 -3.01 5.78 16.37
N SER A 92 -3.13 5.06 15.25
CA SER A 92 -2.20 5.13 14.14
C SER A 92 -2.91 5.50 12.86
N VAL A 93 -2.23 6.31 12.04
CA VAL A 93 -2.66 6.63 10.68
C VAL A 93 -1.51 6.31 9.74
N ASP A 94 -1.74 5.42 8.78
CA ASP A 94 -0.79 5.13 7.70
C ASP A 94 -1.35 5.63 6.38
N LEU A 95 -0.51 6.30 5.60
CA LEU A 95 -0.84 6.65 4.23
C LEU A 95 0.39 6.59 3.35
N GLY A 96 0.17 6.39 2.07
CA GLY A 96 1.22 6.42 1.08
C GLY A 96 0.69 6.23 -0.32
N ALA A 97 1.63 6.24 -1.26
CA ALA A 97 1.37 6.00 -2.66
C ALA A 97 2.52 5.20 -3.28
N ASP A 98 2.21 4.51 -4.37
CA ASP A 98 3.19 3.95 -5.30
C ASP A 98 2.90 4.55 -6.67
N LEU A 99 3.88 5.27 -7.21
CA LEU A 99 3.77 6.01 -8.46
C LEU A 99 4.75 5.41 -9.46
N ASP A 100 4.24 4.55 -10.33
CA ASP A 100 5.02 3.90 -11.37
C ASP A 100 4.91 4.65 -12.69
N ARG A 101 6.07 4.92 -13.29
CA ARG A 101 6.20 5.60 -14.57
C ARG A 101 7.07 4.77 -15.50
N TYR A 102 6.48 4.33 -16.60
CA TYR A 102 7.16 3.60 -17.65
C TYR A 102 7.86 4.59 -18.57
N GLN A 103 9.09 4.28 -18.99
CA GLN A 103 9.85 5.18 -19.85
C GLN A 103 9.25 5.22 -21.26
N ASP A 104 8.85 4.07 -21.79
CA ASP A 104 8.35 3.92 -23.15
C ASP A 104 6.84 3.59 -23.20
N ALA A 105 6.34 2.77 -22.27
CA ALA A 105 4.96 2.29 -22.25
C ALA A 105 4.03 3.11 -21.32
N ASP A 106 3.75 4.38 -21.65
CA ASP A 106 2.94 5.30 -20.82
C ASP A 106 1.51 4.81 -20.51
N SER A 107 0.97 3.86 -21.30
CA SER A 107 -0.32 3.21 -21.01
C SER A 107 -0.30 2.33 -19.77
N GLU A 108 0.90 1.94 -19.32
CA GLU A 108 1.13 1.11 -18.15
C GLU A 108 1.33 1.94 -16.88
N ASP A 109 1.29 3.27 -16.96
CA ASP A 109 1.46 4.13 -15.79
C ASP A 109 0.40 3.86 -14.72
N VAL A 110 0.89 3.59 -13.50
CA VAL A 110 0.08 3.27 -12.33
C VAL A 110 0.18 4.36 -11.28
N GLU A 111 -0.91 4.55 -10.57
CA GLU A 111 -0.95 5.34 -9.34
C GLU A 111 -1.83 4.62 -8.33
N ASP A 112 -1.16 4.06 -7.34
CA ASP A 112 -1.76 3.35 -6.22
C ASP A 112 -1.60 4.19 -4.95
N PHE A 113 -2.57 4.09 -4.06
CA PHE A 113 -2.54 4.81 -2.79
C PHE A 113 -3.32 4.09 -1.72
N TRP A 114 -2.94 4.34 -0.48
CA TRP A 114 -3.65 3.83 0.67
C TRP A 114 -3.76 4.86 1.78
N LEU A 115 -4.82 4.70 2.57
CA LEU A 115 -5.05 5.39 3.82
C LEU A 115 -5.65 4.40 4.81
N GLY A 116 -4.99 4.19 5.94
CA GLY A 116 -5.47 3.42 7.06
C GLY A 116 -5.52 4.25 8.33
N LEU A 117 -6.50 3.94 9.17
CA LEU A 117 -6.62 4.45 10.52
C LEU A 117 -6.96 3.26 11.42
N ASP A 118 -6.13 3.04 12.42
CA ASP A 118 -6.29 1.97 13.40
C ASP A 118 -6.21 2.54 14.79
N GLY A 119 -7.04 2.03 15.69
CA GLY A 119 -7.11 2.55 17.04
C GLY A 119 -7.53 1.51 18.06
N THR A 120 -7.03 1.72 19.26
CA THR A 120 -7.36 0.92 20.42
C THR A 120 -7.73 1.82 21.58
N ARG A 121 -8.85 1.51 22.23
CA ARG A 121 -9.40 2.30 23.33
C ARG A 121 -9.78 1.42 24.51
N GLU A 122 -9.31 1.80 25.68
CA GLU A 122 -9.79 1.26 26.95
C GLU A 122 -11.12 1.93 27.31
N LEU A 123 -12.16 1.13 27.53
CA LEU A 123 -13.46 1.61 28.03
C LEU A 123 -13.54 1.46 29.55
N THR A 124 -12.95 0.40 30.11
CA THR A 124 -12.81 0.14 31.55
C THR A 124 -11.48 -0.57 31.81
N GLU A 125 -11.10 -0.77 33.07
CA GLU A 125 -9.88 -1.52 33.45
C GLU A 125 -9.86 -2.98 32.93
N GLN A 126 -11.03 -3.53 32.55
CA GLN A 126 -11.18 -4.91 32.08
C GLN A 126 -11.71 -4.99 30.64
N THR A 127 -11.98 -3.85 30.00
CA THR A 127 -12.63 -3.80 28.68
C THR A 127 -11.86 -2.87 27.76
N GLN A 128 -11.31 -3.45 26.71
CA GLN A 128 -10.62 -2.78 25.63
C GLN A 128 -11.40 -3.04 24.34
N VAL A 129 -11.45 -2.06 23.45
CA VAL A 129 -11.98 -2.22 22.10
C VAL A 129 -10.93 -1.77 21.11
N PHE A 130 -10.86 -2.41 19.96
CA PHE A 130 -9.96 -2.02 18.89
C PHE A 130 -10.70 -2.05 17.57
N GLY A 131 -10.26 -1.26 16.62
CA GLY A 131 -10.86 -1.23 15.30
C GLY A 131 -10.06 -0.35 14.36
N GLY A 132 -10.48 -0.39 13.10
CA GLY A 132 -9.82 0.40 12.08
C GLY A 132 -10.65 0.48 10.82
N VAL A 133 -10.24 1.41 9.96
CA VAL A 133 -10.75 1.61 8.62
C VAL A 133 -9.59 1.74 7.66
N ARG A 134 -9.74 1.19 6.46
CA ARG A 134 -8.74 1.27 5.40
C ARG A 134 -9.42 1.50 4.07
N HIS A 135 -8.83 2.38 3.27
CA HIS A 135 -9.15 2.58 1.87
C HIS A 135 -7.87 2.38 1.07
N THR A 136 -7.90 1.49 0.08
CA THR A 136 -6.82 1.36 -0.90
C THR A 136 -7.38 1.56 -2.29
N ARG A 137 -6.56 2.16 -3.17
CA ARG A 137 -6.69 2.04 -4.60
C ARG A 137 -5.42 1.37 -5.10
N ASP A 138 -5.61 0.26 -5.78
CA ASP A 138 -4.56 -0.57 -6.32
C ASP A 138 -4.85 -0.88 -7.80
N HIS A 139 -3.90 -1.55 -8.46
CA HIS A 139 -4.05 -2.03 -9.83
C HIS A 139 -3.76 -3.53 -9.97
N GLU A 140 -4.21 -4.06 -11.10
CA GLU A 140 -3.86 -5.37 -11.62
C GLU A 140 -3.30 -5.18 -13.05
N ASP A 141 -2.13 -5.76 -13.30
CA ASP A 141 -1.48 -5.72 -14.60
C ASP A 141 -2.32 -6.41 -15.68
N ARG A 142 -2.18 -5.96 -16.92
CA ARG A 142 -2.97 -6.46 -18.06
C ARG A 142 -2.67 -7.92 -18.42
N TYR A 143 -1.56 -8.49 -17.93
CA TYR A 143 -1.02 -9.79 -18.38
C TYR A 143 -0.80 -10.80 -17.24
N VAL A 144 -1.60 -10.75 -16.19
CA VAL A 144 -1.65 -11.82 -15.18
C VAL A 144 -2.51 -13.01 -15.68
N PRO A 145 -2.17 -14.27 -15.32
CA PRO A 145 -3.03 -15.41 -15.61
C PRO A 145 -4.44 -15.22 -15.01
N GLY A 146 -5.46 -15.04 -15.85
CA GLY A 146 -6.85 -14.79 -15.43
C GLY A 146 -7.40 -13.40 -15.77
N ALA A 147 -6.53 -12.48 -16.22
CA ALA A 147 -6.93 -11.18 -16.76
C ALA A 147 -7.78 -11.34 -18.04
N ALA A 148 -8.73 -10.44 -18.29
CA ALA A 148 -9.43 -10.35 -19.57
C ALA A 148 -8.42 -10.19 -20.70
N GLY A 149 -8.62 -10.88 -21.82
CA GLY A 149 -7.62 -10.97 -22.90
C GLY A 149 -7.16 -9.60 -23.44
N PRO A 150 -5.98 -9.54 -24.08
CA PRO A 150 -5.33 -8.29 -24.54
C PRO A 150 -6.22 -7.42 -25.44
N GLU A 151 -7.20 -8.02 -26.12
CA GLU A 151 -8.22 -7.34 -26.94
C GLU A 151 -9.07 -6.33 -26.14
N LEU A 152 -9.22 -6.56 -24.83
CA LEU A 152 -10.17 -5.86 -23.95
C LEU A 152 -9.50 -4.91 -22.95
N GLN A 153 -8.21 -5.13 -22.63
CA GLN A 153 -7.47 -4.35 -21.64
C GLN A 153 -6.34 -3.57 -22.32
N ARG A 154 -6.47 -2.24 -22.36
CA ARG A 154 -5.46 -1.33 -22.93
C ARG A 154 -4.69 -0.54 -21.88
N GLU A 155 -5.11 -0.58 -20.63
CA GLU A 155 -4.46 0.06 -19.49
C GLU A 155 -4.61 -0.89 -18.27
N PRO A 156 -3.73 -0.85 -17.27
CA PRO A 156 -3.87 -1.62 -16.04
C PRO A 156 -5.25 -1.44 -15.40
N THR A 157 -5.80 -2.54 -14.87
CA THR A 157 -7.14 -2.53 -14.28
C THR A 157 -7.07 -2.01 -12.86
N ARG A 158 -7.87 -0.99 -12.52
CA ARG A 158 -7.86 -0.37 -11.19
C ARG A 158 -9.00 -0.88 -10.31
N TYR A 159 -8.71 -1.08 -9.05
CA TYR A 159 -9.71 -1.43 -8.05
C TYR A 159 -9.51 -0.65 -6.76
N GLU A 160 -10.62 -0.48 -6.04
CA GLU A 160 -10.66 0.17 -4.74
C GLU A 160 -11.14 -0.85 -3.70
N HIS A 161 -10.47 -0.92 -2.56
CA HIS A 161 -10.84 -1.77 -1.43
C HIS A 161 -11.08 -0.93 -0.18
N ASP A 162 -12.31 -1.00 0.32
CA ASP A 162 -12.71 -0.42 1.59
C ASP A 162 -12.84 -1.52 2.64
N GLU A 163 -12.20 -1.34 3.78
CA GLU A 163 -12.26 -2.26 4.91
C GLU A 163 -12.56 -1.52 6.20
N ALA A 164 -13.43 -2.10 7.01
CA ALA A 164 -13.70 -1.63 8.36
C ALA A 164 -13.77 -2.83 9.31
N TYR A 165 -13.21 -2.69 10.50
CA TYR A 165 -13.31 -3.74 11.51
C TYR A 165 -13.39 -3.16 12.92
N LEU A 166 -14.02 -3.93 13.81
CA LEU A 166 -14.18 -3.61 15.21
C LEU A 166 -14.13 -4.91 16.02
N GLY A 167 -13.42 -4.89 17.14
CA GLY A 167 -13.25 -6.06 17.98
C GLY A 167 -13.03 -5.77 19.45
N VAL A 168 -13.14 -6.83 20.24
CA VAL A 168 -12.94 -6.86 21.68
C VAL A 168 -12.05 -8.08 22.00
N PRO A 169 -10.97 -7.92 22.79
CA PRO A 169 -10.17 -9.06 23.22
C PRO A 169 -10.99 -9.95 24.17
N ALA A 170 -10.87 -11.27 24.05
CA ALA A 170 -11.45 -12.23 24.98
C ALA A 170 -10.39 -13.26 25.44
N ARG A 171 -10.73 -14.02 26.48
CA ARG A 171 -9.78 -14.90 27.20
C ARG A 171 -9.10 -15.96 26.32
N SER A 172 -9.76 -16.42 25.25
CA SER A 172 -9.24 -17.45 24.35
C SER A 172 -8.86 -16.92 22.97
N ALA A 173 -9.59 -15.94 22.45
CA ALA A 173 -9.33 -15.25 21.18
C ALA A 173 -10.14 -13.94 21.14
N ALA A 174 -9.73 -12.97 20.31
CA ALA A 174 -10.52 -11.77 20.10
C ALA A 174 -11.81 -12.06 19.32
N CYS A 175 -12.90 -11.36 19.67
CA CYS A 175 -14.11 -11.31 18.87
C CYS A 175 -14.00 -10.12 17.90
N VAL A 176 -14.10 -10.36 16.59
CA VAL A 176 -13.90 -9.32 15.56
C VAL A 176 -15.04 -9.37 14.55
N LEU A 177 -15.67 -8.22 14.33
CA LEU A 177 -16.55 -7.96 13.20
C LEU A 177 -15.75 -7.24 12.11
N ARG A 178 -15.84 -7.71 10.86
CA ARG A 178 -15.13 -7.14 9.72
C ARG A 178 -16.08 -6.98 8.54
N GLN A 179 -16.04 -5.82 7.90
CA GLN A 179 -16.73 -5.53 6.65
C GLN A 179 -15.69 -5.17 5.59
N ARG A 180 -15.88 -5.68 4.38
CA ARG A 180 -15.04 -5.41 3.22
C ARG A 180 -15.91 -5.12 2.01
N ARG A 181 -15.47 -4.18 1.18
CA ARG A 181 -16.09 -3.83 -0.09
C ARG A 181 -14.99 -3.68 -1.12
N LEU A 182 -15.15 -4.39 -2.23
CA LEU A 182 -14.28 -4.28 -3.39
C LEU A 182 -15.07 -3.62 -4.53
N LEU A 183 -14.49 -2.60 -5.14
CA LEU A 183 -15.01 -1.96 -6.34
C LEU A 183 -13.96 -2.06 -7.45
N GLN A 184 -14.31 -2.73 -8.53
CA GLN A 184 -13.48 -2.72 -9.73
C GLN A 184 -13.95 -1.58 -10.65
N ARG A 185 -13.04 -0.69 -11.03
CA ARG A 185 -13.29 0.40 -11.98
C ARG A 185 -12.50 0.16 -13.26
N SER A 186 -13.18 -0.41 -14.25
CA SER A 186 -12.68 -0.41 -15.63
C SER A 186 -12.97 0.96 -16.26
N HIS A 187 -11.95 1.82 -16.36
CA HIS A 187 -12.07 3.08 -17.09
C HIS A 187 -11.45 2.91 -18.49
N PRO A 188 -12.22 3.00 -19.59
CA PRO A 188 -11.63 3.32 -20.87
C PRO A 188 -11.45 4.85 -20.90
N ARG A 189 -10.24 5.35 -20.62
CA ARG A 189 -9.95 6.76 -20.94
C ARG A 189 -10.09 6.94 -22.44
N ARG A 190 -11.20 7.53 -22.90
CA ARG A 190 -11.25 8.16 -24.22
C ARG A 190 -10.28 9.35 -24.19
N ARG A 191 -9.01 9.15 -24.56
CA ARG A 191 -8.15 10.29 -24.94
C ARG A 191 -8.83 10.99 -26.12
N SER A 192 -9.23 12.25 -25.92
CA SER A 192 -9.61 13.10 -27.04
C SER A 192 -8.36 13.33 -27.88
N HIS A 193 -8.30 12.76 -29.07
CA HIS A 193 -7.36 13.23 -30.08
C HIS A 193 -7.64 14.71 -30.34
N ARG A 194 -6.77 15.59 -29.85
CA ARG A 194 -6.58 16.88 -30.51
C ARG A 194 -5.67 16.61 -31.70
N GLN A 195 -6.30 16.41 -32.86
CA GLN A 195 -5.64 16.63 -34.13
C GLN A 195 -5.34 18.12 -34.22
N CYS A 196 -4.08 18.46 -34.44
CA CYS A 196 -3.70 19.67 -35.17
C CYS A 196 -3.21 19.22 -36.54
#